data_AF-A0A7X1AYW6-F1
#
_entry.id   AF-A0A7X1AYW6-F1
#
_cell.length_a   1.000
_cell.length_b   1.000
_cell.length_c   1.000
_cell.angle_alpha   90.00
_cell.angle_beta   90.00
_cell.angle_gamma   90.00
#
_symmetry.space_group_name_H-M   'P 1'
#
loop_
_entity.id
_entity.type
_entity.pdbx_description
1 polymer ?
#
loop_
_entity_poly.entity_id
_entity_poly.type
_entity_poly.pdbx_seq_one_letter_code
_entity_poly.pdbx_strand_id
1 'polypeptide(L)'
;MILSRHQKKKQIPPAPEDRAHPLEAVPIRHESVEERISSTGDLHLHAVVPPTTFVERAMAKVTKTGKSIQVALDERGAFFWRQIDGRNDLFAIRRALRNKYNLSASDSEDATVRFTKMLMRRNLIQLKVHPKRNQAS
;
A
#
# COMPACT_ATOMS: atom_id res chain seq x y z
N MET A 1 -24.31 36.58 -21.60
CA MET A 1 -23.95 36.73 -20.17
C MET A 1 -23.65 35.34 -19.62
N ILE A 2 -22.38 34.96 -19.48
CA ILE A 2 -21.96 33.59 -19.10
C ILE A 2 -21.69 33.56 -17.59
N LEU A 3 -22.41 32.71 -16.85
CA LEU A 3 -22.18 32.51 -15.41
C LEU A 3 -20.90 31.68 -15.18
N SER A 4 -19.83 32.33 -14.74
CA SER A 4 -18.62 31.66 -14.23
C SER A 4 -18.87 31.11 -12.82
N ARG A 5 -19.07 29.78 -12.73
CA ARG A 5 -19.02 29.03 -11.45
C ARG A 5 -17.58 29.01 -10.93
N HIS A 6 -17.29 29.84 -9.94
CA HIS A 6 -16.08 29.72 -9.14
C HIS A 6 -16.16 28.47 -8.25
N GLN A 7 -15.38 27.43 -8.57
CA GLN A 7 -15.20 26.31 -7.65
C GLN A 7 -14.34 26.77 -6.45
N LYS A 8 -14.96 26.90 -5.27
CA LYS A 8 -14.22 27.06 -4.00
C LYS A 8 -13.34 25.82 -3.79
N LYS A 9 -12.01 25.98 -3.85
CA LYS A 9 -11.05 24.97 -3.41
C LYS A 9 -11.35 24.63 -1.95
N LYS A 10 -11.75 23.38 -1.66
CA LYS A 10 -11.86 22.86 -0.29
C LYS A 10 -10.47 22.94 0.34
N GLN A 11 -10.27 23.87 1.27
CA GLN A 11 -9.05 23.93 2.07
C GLN A 11 -8.99 22.67 2.92
N ILE A 12 -7.95 21.86 2.73
CA ILE A 12 -7.69 20.70 3.59
C ILE A 12 -7.18 21.30 4.91
N PRO A 13 -7.82 21.01 6.06
CA PRO A 13 -7.34 21.51 7.35
C PRO A 13 -5.88 21.08 7.55
N PRO A 14 -5.04 21.92 8.20
CA PRO A 14 -3.68 21.55 8.49
C PRO A 14 -3.66 20.21 9.24
N ALA A 15 -2.69 19.38 8.90
CA ALA A 15 -2.47 18.13 9.60
C ALA A 15 -2.29 18.42 11.10
N PRO A 16 -2.96 17.70 12.01
CA PRO A 16 -2.64 17.76 13.44
C PRO A 16 -1.13 17.59 13.64
N GLU A 17 -0.54 18.39 14.52
CA GLU A 17 0.92 18.44 14.74
C GLU A 17 1.50 17.09 15.21
N ASP A 18 0.67 16.23 15.83
CA ASP A 18 1.05 14.91 16.36
C ASP A 18 0.87 13.74 15.37
N ARG A 19 0.88 13.98 14.05
CA ARG A 19 0.84 12.85 13.10
C ARG A 19 2.14 12.05 13.20
N ALA A 20 2.01 10.75 13.51
CA ALA A 20 3.07 9.77 13.35
C ALA A 20 3.68 9.88 11.94
N HIS A 21 5.00 9.77 11.83
CA HIS A 21 5.66 9.86 10.54
C HIS A 21 5.16 8.69 9.68
N PRO A 22 4.77 8.87 8.39
CA PRO A 22 4.14 7.81 7.60
C PRO A 22 4.97 6.51 7.53
N LEU A 23 6.30 6.64 7.62
CA LEU A 23 7.21 5.49 7.60
C LEU A 23 7.32 4.71 8.93
N GLU A 24 6.72 5.21 10.02
CA GLU A 24 6.59 4.47 11.30
C GLU A 24 5.52 3.36 11.22
N ALA A 25 4.71 3.35 10.15
CA ALA A 25 3.70 2.33 9.95
C ALA A 25 4.31 0.96 9.66
N VAL A 26 3.70 -0.10 10.19
CA VAL A 26 4.05 -1.50 9.93
C VAL A 26 3.11 -2.06 8.86
N PRO A 27 3.59 -2.38 7.65
CA PRO A 27 2.79 -3.04 6.64
C PRO A 27 2.52 -4.50 7.01
N ILE A 28 1.30 -4.95 6.74
CA ILE A 28 0.84 -6.33 6.95
C ILE A 28 0.25 -6.83 5.65
N ARG A 29 0.67 -8.01 5.18
CA ARG A 29 0.10 -8.65 3.98
C ARG A 29 -1.33 -9.10 4.26
N HIS A 30 -2.21 -8.93 3.28
CA HIS A 30 -3.54 -9.48 3.37
C HIS A 30 -3.50 -11.01 3.17
N GLU A 31 -4.25 -11.76 3.98
CA GLU A 31 -4.21 -13.24 3.99
C GLU A 31 -4.67 -13.88 2.67
N SER A 32 -5.53 -13.18 1.91
CA SER A 32 -6.01 -13.67 0.62
C SER A 32 -5.04 -13.48 -0.54
N VAL A 33 -3.82 -12.98 -0.29
CA VAL A 33 -2.82 -12.77 -1.34
C VAL A 33 -2.00 -14.03 -1.53
N GLU A 34 -2.08 -14.60 -2.72
CA GLU A 34 -1.22 -15.69 -3.20
C GLU A 34 -0.03 -15.13 -3.98
N GLU A 35 1.15 -15.71 -3.75
CA GLU A 35 2.36 -15.43 -4.52
C GLU A 35 2.53 -16.48 -5.62
N ARG A 36 2.76 -16.04 -6.86
CA ARG A 36 3.07 -16.92 -8.00
C ARG A 36 4.29 -16.40 -8.73
N ILE A 37 5.21 -17.30 -9.07
CA ILE A 37 6.35 -16.97 -9.94
C ILE A 37 5.92 -17.25 -11.38
N SER A 38 6.08 -16.28 -12.26
CA SER A 38 5.79 -16.44 -13.69
C SER A 38 6.87 -17.28 -14.37
N SER A 39 6.61 -17.73 -15.60
CA SER A 39 7.61 -18.38 -16.46
C SER A 39 8.78 -17.46 -16.82
N THR A 40 8.63 -16.15 -16.66
CA THR A 40 9.70 -15.15 -16.87
C THR A 40 10.51 -14.85 -15.60
N GLY A 41 10.13 -15.44 -14.46
CA GLY A 41 10.80 -15.24 -13.17
C GLY A 41 10.27 -14.07 -12.33
N ASP A 42 9.25 -13.37 -12.81
CA ASP A 42 8.64 -12.24 -12.11
C ASP A 42 7.71 -12.71 -10.99
N LEU A 43 7.65 -11.95 -9.89
CA LEU A 43 6.73 -12.25 -8.78
C LEU A 43 5.36 -11.62 -9.07
N HIS A 44 4.34 -12.46 -9.20
CA HIS A 44 2.96 -12.05 -9.40
C HIS A 44 2.17 -12.25 -8.10
N LEU A 45 1.55 -11.19 -7.61
CA LEU A 45 0.61 -11.24 -6.50
C LEU A 45 -0.80 -11.42 -7.05
N HIS A 46 -1.51 -12.41 -6.54
CA HIS A 46 -2.89 -12.71 -6.88
C HIS A 46 -3.76 -12.55 -5.63
N ALA A 47 -4.83 -11.76 -5.71
CA ALA A 47 -5.79 -11.66 -4.62
C ALA A 47 -7.21 -11.83 -5.15
N VAL A 48 -7.98 -12.69 -4.49
CA VAL A 48 -9.42 -12.74 -4.67
C VAL A 48 -10.03 -11.75 -3.69
N VAL A 49 -10.66 -10.68 -4.21
CA VAL A 49 -11.38 -9.74 -3.36
C VAL A 49 -12.80 -10.24 -3.16
N PRO A 50 -13.19 -10.66 -1.93
CA PRO A 50 -14.57 -11.02 -1.68
C PRO A 50 -15.46 -9.78 -1.83
N PRO A 51 -16.68 -9.93 -2.36
CA PRO A 51 -17.62 -8.82 -2.50
C PRO A 51 -17.98 -8.26 -1.12
N THR A 52 -17.66 -6.98 -0.87
CA THR A 52 -17.85 -6.35 0.45
C THR A 52 -19.22 -5.69 0.59
N THR A 53 -19.85 -5.28 -0.51
CA THR A 53 -21.17 -4.61 -0.49
C THR A 53 -22.33 -5.55 -0.77
N PHE A 54 -23.56 -5.18 -0.34
CA PHE A 54 -24.77 -5.96 -0.64
C PHE A 54 -25.01 -6.09 -2.14
N VAL A 55 -24.78 -5.02 -2.89
CA VAL A 55 -24.87 -4.99 -4.36
C VAL A 55 -23.81 -5.89 -4.99
N GLU A 56 -22.55 -5.85 -4.53
CA GLU A 56 -21.51 -6.75 -5.04
C GLU A 56 -21.76 -8.20 -4.68
N ARG A 57 -22.34 -8.50 -3.51
CA ARG A 57 -22.75 -9.86 -3.13
C ARG A 57 -23.88 -10.39 -4.00
N ALA A 58 -24.85 -9.53 -4.35
CA ALA A 58 -25.92 -9.87 -5.27
C ALA A 58 -25.37 -10.13 -6.70
N MET A 59 -24.47 -9.26 -7.19
CA MET A 59 -23.83 -9.45 -8.50
C MET A 59 -22.90 -10.67 -8.55
N ALA A 60 -22.14 -10.94 -7.48
CA ALA A 60 -21.24 -12.09 -7.41
C ALA A 60 -22.00 -13.43 -7.48
N LYS A 61 -23.24 -13.50 -6.97
CA LYS A 61 -24.10 -14.68 -7.13
C LYS A 61 -24.53 -14.92 -8.58
N VAL A 62 -24.64 -13.85 -9.38
CA VAL A 62 -25.03 -13.92 -10.80
C VAL A 62 -23.83 -14.22 -11.69
N THR A 63 -22.65 -13.67 -11.39
CA THR A 63 -21.46 -13.78 -12.25
C THR A 63 -20.46 -14.86 -11.83
N LYS A 64 -20.61 -15.49 -10.65
CA LYS A 64 -19.69 -16.50 -10.05
C LYS A 64 -18.20 -16.11 -10.06
N THR A 65 -17.88 -14.86 -10.34
CA THR A 65 -16.52 -14.38 -10.59
C THR A 65 -16.24 -13.29 -9.57
N GLY A 66 -15.52 -13.64 -8.51
CA GLY A 66 -14.90 -12.65 -7.64
C GLY A 66 -13.94 -11.77 -8.45
N LYS A 67 -13.78 -10.51 -8.08
CA LYS A 67 -12.79 -9.63 -8.73
C LYS A 67 -11.40 -10.17 -8.37
N SER A 68 -10.72 -10.74 -9.37
CA SER A 68 -9.34 -11.18 -9.25
C SER A 68 -8.42 -10.00 -9.52
N ILE A 69 -7.55 -9.68 -8.58
CA ILE A 69 -6.50 -8.67 -8.75
C ILE A 69 -5.19 -9.40 -9.00
N GLN A 70 -4.49 -9.01 -10.07
CA GLN A 70 -3.13 -9.45 -10.35
C GLN A 70 -2.19 -8.25 -10.39
N VAL A 71 -1.03 -8.36 -9.73
CA VAL A 71 0.04 -7.36 -9.77
C VAL A 71 1.37 -8.06 -10.03
N ALA A 72 1.99 -7.76 -11.16
CA ALA A 72 3.38 -8.15 -11.40
C ALA A 72 4.31 -7.17 -10.68
N LEU A 73 5.25 -7.70 -9.91
CA LEU A 73 6.27 -6.93 -9.22
C LEU A 73 7.61 -7.07 -9.95
N ASP A 74 8.24 -5.92 -10.19
CA ASP A 74 9.63 -5.87 -10.59
C ASP A 74 10.55 -6.37 -9.46
N GLU A 75 11.84 -6.50 -9.73
CA GLU A 75 12.79 -7.04 -8.76
C GLU A 75 12.77 -6.28 -7.42
N ARG A 76 12.73 -4.95 -7.48
CA ARG A 76 12.72 -4.06 -6.31
C ARG A 76 11.40 -4.17 -5.54
N GLY A 77 10.27 -4.22 -6.24
CA GLY A 77 8.94 -4.40 -5.67
C GLY A 77 8.78 -5.79 -5.04
N ALA A 78 9.32 -6.82 -5.67
CA ALA A 78 9.33 -8.18 -5.14
C ALA A 78 10.20 -8.27 -3.87
N PHE A 79 11.35 -7.60 -3.87
CA PHE A 79 12.15 -7.47 -2.66
C PHE A 79 11.39 -6.71 -1.56
N PHE A 80 10.79 -5.56 -1.87
CA PHE A 80 9.97 -4.79 -0.92
C PHE A 80 8.87 -5.66 -0.30
N TRP A 81 8.10 -6.37 -1.14
CA TRP A 81 7.06 -7.30 -0.71
C TRP A 81 7.59 -8.34 0.28
N ARG A 82 8.73 -8.97 -0.05
CA ARG A 82 9.37 -9.98 0.82
C ARG A 82 9.77 -9.44 2.20
N GLN A 83 10.04 -8.14 2.34
CA GLN A 83 10.34 -7.53 3.64
C GLN A 83 9.11 -7.31 4.53
N ILE A 84 7.89 -7.40 3.96
CA ILE A 84 6.64 -7.25 4.71
C ILE A 84 6.37 -8.54 5.48
N ASP A 85 6.77 -8.55 6.75
CA ASP A 85 6.62 -9.67 7.69
C ASP A 85 5.61 -9.38 8.83
N GLY A 86 4.96 -8.22 8.78
CA GLY A 86 4.05 -7.74 9.82
C GLY A 86 4.75 -7.23 11.10
N ARG A 87 6.09 -7.10 11.08
CA ARG A 87 6.90 -6.62 12.21
C ARG A 87 7.75 -5.40 11.84
N ASN A 88 8.38 -5.42 10.67
CA ASN A 88 9.21 -4.33 10.19
C ASN A 88 8.36 -3.11 9.84
N ASP A 89 8.76 -1.92 10.30
CA ASP A 89 8.19 -0.66 9.84
C ASP A 89 8.72 -0.28 8.45
N LEU A 90 8.06 0.69 7.80
CA LEU A 90 8.49 1.18 6.50
C LEU A 90 9.88 1.84 6.55
N PHE A 91 10.34 2.34 7.70
CA PHE A 91 11.73 2.81 7.86
C PHE A 91 12.75 1.68 7.71
N ALA A 92 12.50 0.53 8.32
CA ALA A 92 13.35 -0.66 8.20
C ALA A 92 13.36 -1.18 6.77
N ILE A 93 12.19 -1.26 6.13
CA ILE A 93 12.08 -1.69 4.73
C ILE A 93 12.80 -0.71 3.79
N ARG A 94 12.67 0.61 4.03
CA ARG A 94 13.41 1.63 3.28
C ARG A 94 14.92 1.45 3.38
N ARG A 95 15.44 1.21 4.60
CA ARG A 95 16.88 0.93 4.82
C ARG A 95 17.30 -0.33 4.07
N ALA A 96 16.49 -1.39 4.10
CA ALA A 96 16.78 -2.63 3.38
C ALA A 96 16.83 -2.41 1.86
N LEU A 97 15.89 -1.66 1.29
CA LEU A 97 15.90 -1.27 -0.13
C LEU A 97 17.14 -0.47 -0.48
N ARG A 98 17.46 0.53 0.34
CA ARG A 98 18.63 1.39 0.15
C ARG A 98 19.91 0.59 0.10
N ASN A 99 20.10 -0.30 1.08
CA ASN A 99 21.32 -1.09 1.21
C ASN A 99 21.45 -2.12 0.08
N LYS A 100 20.34 -2.78 -0.29
CA LYS A 100 20.37 -3.81 -1.34
C LYS A 100 20.63 -3.24 -2.73
N TYR A 101 20.06 -2.06 -3.04
CA TYR A 101 20.10 -1.48 -4.38
C TYR A 101 20.97 -0.21 -4.48
N ASN A 102 21.76 0.08 -3.45
CA ASN A 102 22.63 1.26 -3.33
C ASN A 102 21.92 2.58 -3.69
N LEU A 103 20.70 2.76 -3.18
CA LEU A 103 19.88 3.94 -3.51
C LEU A 103 20.29 5.17 -2.69
N SER A 104 19.98 6.36 -3.20
CA SER A 104 20.03 7.57 -2.39
C SER A 104 18.95 7.54 -1.30
N ALA A 105 19.06 8.43 -0.30
CA ALA A 105 18.03 8.55 0.74
C ALA A 105 16.66 8.89 0.12
N SER A 106 16.61 9.85 -0.81
CA SER A 106 15.39 10.26 -1.51
C SER A 106 14.80 9.12 -2.33
N ASP A 107 15.61 8.45 -3.16
CA ASP A 107 15.11 7.38 -4.04
C ASP A 107 14.58 6.19 -3.24
N SER A 108 15.24 5.85 -2.12
CA SER A 108 14.77 4.77 -1.24
C SER A 108 13.42 5.10 -0.60
N GLU A 109 13.22 6.36 -0.21
CA GLU A 109 11.97 6.83 0.38
C GLU A 109 10.85 6.84 -0.66
N ASP A 110 11.10 7.41 -1.84
CA ASP A 110 10.15 7.43 -2.94
C ASP A 110 9.74 6.02 -3.37
N ALA A 111 10.70 5.10 -3.49
CA ALA A 111 10.42 3.70 -3.81
C ALA A 111 9.54 3.05 -2.72
N THR A 112 9.88 3.23 -1.45
CA THR A 112 9.12 2.69 -0.31
C THR A 112 7.68 3.20 -0.32
N VAL A 113 7.49 4.51 -0.47
CA VAL A 113 6.17 5.14 -0.52
C VAL A 113 5.38 4.68 -1.75
N ARG A 114 6.03 4.58 -2.91
CA ARG A 114 5.41 4.15 -4.18
C ARG A 114 4.90 2.71 -4.08
N PHE A 115 5.74 1.77 -3.63
CA PHE A 115 5.34 0.37 -3.49
C PHE A 115 4.25 0.21 -2.42
N THR A 116 4.36 0.91 -1.30
CA THR A 116 3.32 0.95 -0.27
C THR A 116 1.97 1.39 -0.85
N LYS A 117 1.92 2.55 -1.52
CA LYS A 117 0.70 3.06 -2.15
C LYS A 117 0.14 2.11 -3.19
N MET A 118 1.00 1.51 -4.02
CA MET A 118 0.59 0.58 -5.07
C MET A 118 -0.12 -0.66 -4.50
N LEU A 119 0.42 -1.24 -3.43
CA LEU A 119 -0.13 -2.43 -2.78
C LEU A 119 -1.37 -2.09 -1.95
N MET A 120 -1.35 -0.99 -1.20
CA MET A 120 -2.50 -0.53 -0.39
C MET A 120 -3.74 -0.25 -1.25
N ARG A 121 -3.57 0.46 -2.39
CA ARG A 121 -4.69 0.80 -3.29
C ARG A 121 -5.42 -0.43 -3.85
N ARG A 122 -4.77 -1.58 -3.82
CA ARG A 122 -5.28 -2.87 -4.30
C ARG A 122 -5.67 -3.81 -3.17
N ASN A 123 -5.69 -3.32 -1.92
CA ASN A 123 -5.98 -4.09 -0.72
C ASN A 123 -5.06 -5.31 -0.51
N LEU A 124 -3.83 -5.25 -1.04
CA LEU A 124 -2.85 -6.35 -0.88
C LEU A 124 -2.10 -6.26 0.46
N ILE A 125 -2.03 -5.05 1.03
CA ILE A 125 -1.46 -4.80 2.35
C ILE A 125 -2.34 -3.81 3.12
N GLN A 126 -2.23 -3.85 4.44
CA GLN A 126 -2.76 -2.85 5.37
C GLN A 126 -1.62 -2.23 6.17
N LEU A 127 -1.81 -1.03 6.69
CA LEU A 127 -0.84 -0.36 7.55
C LEU A 127 -1.34 -0.32 8.99
N LYS A 128 -0.54 -0.86 9.90
CA LYS A 128 -0.72 -0.69 11.34
C LYS A 128 0.08 0.54 11.78
N VAL A 129 -0.62 1.54 12.34
CA VAL A 129 0.00 2.75 12.86
C VAL A 129 -0.09 2.71 14.38
N HIS A 130 1.02 2.93 15.06
CA HIS A 130 1.04 3.08 16.51
C HIS A 130 0.90 4.57 16.85
N PRO A 131 -0.06 4.97 17.70
CA PRO A 131 -0.11 6.35 18.15
C PRO A 131 1.18 6.67 18.91
N LYS A 132 1.82 7.81 18.59
CA LYS A 132 2.97 8.29 19.36
C LYS A 132 2.52 8.46 20.81
N ARG A 133 3.16 7.74 21.72
CA ARG A 133 3.02 7.97 23.16
C ARG A 133 3.80 9.23 23.46
N ASN A 134 3.10 10.33 23.77
CA ASN A 134 3.72 11.58 24.19
C ASN A 134 4.76 11.26 25.27
N GLN A 135 6.03 11.49 24.96
CA GLN A 135 7.09 11.43 25.95
C GLN A 135 6.93 12.71 26.78
N ALA A 136 6.20 12.60 27.89
CA ALA A 136 6.31 13.57 28.95
C ALA A 136 7.73 13.41 29.54
N SER A 137 8.55 14.44 29.35
CA SER A 137 9.78 14.69 30.12
C SER A 137 9.62 16.04 30.79
#